data_AF-A0A210PM45-F1
#
_entry.id   AF-A0A210PM45-F1
#
_cell.length_a   1.000
_cell.length_b   1.000
_cell.length_c   1.000
_cell.angle_alpha   90.00
_cell.angle_beta   90.00
_cell.angle_gamma   90.00
#
_symmetry.space_group_name_H-M   'P 1'
#
loop_
_entity.id
_entity.type
_entity.pdbx_description
1 polymer ?
#
loop_
_entity_poly.entity_id
_entity_poly.type
_entity_poly.pdbx_seq_one_letter_code
_entity_poly.pdbx_strand_id
1 'polypeptide(L)'
;MTDKEKERVSKKYGLIKDDYKPRPYSGDYPDLKGVGAWDRDNMEVWDYPETKKNFMEPGPYYDRDVEMQARYSESFQYASRARLGSQLIFVVIMIGFLILNDHLGQRNYFPMMPKQKPYDESGKKIVNYSMESA
;
A
#
# COMPACT_ATOMS: atom_id res chain seq x y z
N MET A 1 -26.21 -15.75 -25.33
CA MET A 1 -25.18 -16.34 -26.18
C MET A 1 -25.59 -17.77 -26.47
N THR A 2 -25.67 -18.16 -27.74
CA THR A 2 -26.02 -19.51 -28.17
C THR A 2 -24.82 -20.44 -27.95
N ASP A 3 -25.04 -21.75 -27.76
CA ASP A 3 -23.96 -22.72 -27.55
C ASP A 3 -22.89 -22.72 -28.67
N LYS A 4 -23.33 -22.60 -29.93
CA LYS A 4 -22.44 -22.49 -31.09
C LYS A 4 -21.63 -21.20 -31.10
N GLU A 5 -22.22 -20.10 -30.64
CA GLU A 5 -21.53 -18.82 -30.52
C GLU A 5 -20.47 -18.91 -29.42
N LYS A 6 -20.80 -19.56 -28.29
CA LYS A 6 -19.86 -19.80 -27.19
C LYS A 6 -18.66 -20.62 -27.65
N GLU A 7 -18.89 -21.66 -28.44
CA GLU A 7 -17.82 -22.48 -29.01
C GLU A 7 -16.94 -21.70 -29.98
N ARG A 8 -17.54 -20.89 -30.87
CA ARG A 8 -16.78 -20.04 -31.82
C ARG A 8 -15.91 -19.02 -31.10
N VAL A 9 -16.46 -18.37 -30.08
CA VAL A 9 -15.76 -17.30 -29.34
C VAL A 9 -14.70 -17.89 -28.40
N SER A 10 -14.98 -18.99 -27.71
CA SER A 10 -13.95 -19.69 -26.91
C SER A 10 -12.76 -20.11 -27.76
N LYS A 11 -12.98 -20.69 -28.95
CA LYS A 11 -11.91 -21.00 -29.92
C LYS A 11 -11.14 -19.77 -30.39
N LYS A 12 -11.79 -18.61 -30.56
CA LYS A 12 -11.12 -17.35 -30.93
C LYS A 12 -10.05 -16.94 -29.90
N TYR A 13 -10.28 -17.20 -28.62
CA TYR A 13 -9.36 -16.84 -27.53
C TYR A 13 -8.51 -18.01 -27.02
N GLY A 14 -8.57 -19.18 -27.68
CA GLY A 14 -7.83 -20.37 -27.23
C GLY A 14 -8.31 -20.94 -25.89
N LEU A 15 -9.55 -20.66 -25.48
CA LEU A 15 -10.12 -21.13 -24.21
C LEU A 15 -10.99 -22.37 -24.42
N ILE A 16 -11.12 -23.17 -23.37
CA ILE A 16 -12.11 -24.25 -23.30
C ILE A 16 -13.51 -23.63 -23.24
N LYS A 17 -14.49 -24.24 -23.92
CA LYS A 17 -15.88 -23.74 -23.99
C LYS A 17 -16.48 -23.51 -22.60
N ASP A 18 -16.15 -24.37 -21.65
CA ASP A 18 -16.70 -24.34 -20.29
C ASP A 18 -16.08 -23.22 -19.45
N ASP A 19 -14.79 -22.95 -19.64
CA ASP A 19 -14.06 -21.89 -18.95
C ASP A 19 -14.36 -20.50 -19.52
N TYR A 20 -14.83 -20.41 -20.77
CA TYR A 20 -15.26 -19.15 -21.34
C TYR A 20 -16.50 -18.61 -20.60
N LYS A 21 -16.30 -17.47 -19.94
CA LYS A 21 -17.38 -16.67 -19.34
C LYS A 21 -17.30 -15.26 -19.92
N PRO A 22 -18.35 -14.74 -20.57
CA PRO A 22 -18.35 -13.37 -21.05
C PRO A 22 -18.50 -12.40 -19.89
N ARG A 23 -17.73 -11.31 -19.88
CA ARG A 23 -17.89 -10.24 -18.89
C ARG A 23 -19.13 -9.39 -19.21
N PRO A 24 -19.95 -9.00 -18.21
CA PRO A 24 -21.06 -8.07 -18.42
C PRO A 24 -20.60 -6.77 -19.12
N TYR A 25 -21.36 -6.31 -20.11
CA TYR A 25 -21.15 -5.04 -20.83
C TYR A 25 -19.81 -4.86 -21.55
N SER A 26 -19.00 -5.91 -21.69
CA SER A 26 -17.66 -5.85 -22.32
C SER A 26 -17.58 -6.62 -23.65
N GLY A 27 -18.74 -6.85 -24.28
CA GLY A 27 -18.85 -7.60 -25.52
C GLY A 27 -18.48 -9.08 -25.36
N ASP A 28 -17.73 -9.62 -26.32
CA ASP A 28 -17.30 -11.03 -26.40
C ASP A 28 -15.95 -11.29 -25.72
N TYR A 29 -15.47 -10.41 -24.83
CA TYR A 29 -14.18 -10.61 -24.17
C TYR A 29 -14.32 -11.57 -22.97
N PRO A 30 -13.40 -12.54 -22.81
CA PRO A 30 -13.46 -13.47 -21.69
C PRO A 30 -13.21 -12.77 -20.35
N ASP A 31 -13.99 -13.13 -19.35
CA ASP A 31 -13.85 -12.68 -17.98
C ASP A 31 -12.77 -13.51 -17.27
N LEU A 32 -11.52 -13.12 -17.47
CA LEU A 32 -10.39 -13.77 -16.86
C LEU A 32 -10.11 -13.19 -15.48
N LYS A 33 -9.75 -14.05 -14.54
CA LYS A 33 -9.29 -13.62 -13.22
C LYS A 33 -7.95 -12.90 -13.38
N GLY A 34 -7.87 -11.72 -12.79
CA GLY A 34 -6.64 -10.97 -12.73
C GLY A 34 -5.65 -11.55 -11.75
N VAL A 35 -4.70 -12.34 -12.25
CA VAL A 35 -3.63 -12.92 -11.42
C VAL A 35 -2.34 -12.19 -11.76
N GLY A 36 -1.89 -11.38 -10.80
CA GLY A 36 -0.64 -10.63 -10.94
C GLY A 36 0.52 -11.55 -11.26
N ALA A 37 1.45 -11.07 -12.08
CA ALA A 37 2.58 -11.89 -12.53
C ALA A 37 3.36 -12.52 -11.36
N TRP A 38 3.50 -11.85 -10.20
CA TRP A 38 4.17 -12.44 -9.03
C TRP A 38 3.50 -13.69 -8.46
N ASP A 39 2.18 -13.82 -8.63
CA ASP A 39 1.42 -14.96 -8.10
C ASP A 39 1.42 -16.15 -9.07
N ARG A 40 1.90 -15.97 -10.31
CA ARG A 40 2.14 -17.06 -11.28
C ARG A 40 3.45 -17.78 -10.95
N ASP A 41 3.55 -19.05 -11.37
CA ASP A 41 4.72 -19.89 -11.07
C ASP A 41 6.03 -19.24 -11.53
N ASN A 42 7.03 -19.24 -10.65
CA ASN A 42 8.38 -18.75 -10.91
C ASN A 42 9.25 -19.79 -11.62
N MET A 43 8.90 -21.08 -11.54
CA MET A 43 9.71 -22.17 -12.08
C MET A 43 9.34 -22.54 -13.52
N GLU A 44 8.19 -22.08 -14.01
CA GLU A 44 7.77 -22.26 -15.40
C GLU A 44 8.62 -21.40 -16.36
N VAL A 45 8.95 -21.96 -17.53
CA VAL A 45 9.64 -21.23 -18.60
C VAL A 45 8.59 -20.53 -19.45
N TRP A 46 8.35 -19.26 -19.13
CA TRP A 46 7.39 -18.41 -19.83
C TRP A 46 7.97 -17.87 -21.15
N ASP A 47 7.14 -17.75 -22.18
CA ASP A 47 7.51 -17.08 -23.44
C ASP A 47 7.89 -15.60 -23.22
N TYR A 48 7.19 -14.94 -22.30
CA TYR A 48 7.45 -13.56 -21.85
C TYR A 48 7.80 -13.54 -20.36
N PRO A 49 9.06 -13.75 -19.96
CA PRO A 49 9.48 -13.82 -18.55
C PRO A 49 9.16 -12.56 -17.74
N GLU A 50 9.21 -11.38 -18.37
CA GLU A 50 8.92 -10.08 -17.75
C GLU A 50 7.44 -9.85 -17.43
N THR A 51 6.53 -10.68 -17.96
CA THR A 51 5.11 -10.64 -17.62
C THR A 51 4.59 -11.98 -17.14
N LYS A 52 5.43 -13.03 -17.17
CA LYS A 52 5.09 -14.43 -16.89
C LYS A 52 3.84 -14.87 -17.65
N LYS A 53 3.88 -14.66 -18.96
CA LYS A 53 2.76 -14.94 -19.87
C LYS A 53 3.24 -15.79 -21.04
N ASN A 54 2.40 -16.69 -21.50
CA ASN A 54 2.67 -17.47 -22.70
C ASN A 54 2.13 -16.76 -23.95
N PHE A 55 2.68 -17.10 -25.12
CA PHE A 55 2.22 -16.59 -26.39
C PHE A 55 0.78 -17.03 -26.66
N MET A 56 -0.03 -16.15 -27.24
CA MET A 56 -1.48 -16.33 -27.45
C MET A 56 -2.35 -16.50 -26.19
N GLU A 57 -1.78 -16.42 -24.98
CA GLU A 57 -2.58 -16.42 -23.76
C GLU A 57 -3.42 -15.13 -23.68
N PRO A 58 -4.76 -15.22 -23.54
CA PRO A 58 -5.60 -14.04 -23.35
C PRO A 58 -5.31 -13.41 -21.99
N GLY A 59 -5.18 -12.08 -21.96
CA GLY A 59 -5.01 -11.33 -20.72
C GLY A 59 -6.36 -10.86 -20.14
N PRO A 60 -6.40 -10.44 -18.87
CA PRO A 60 -7.57 -9.80 -18.30
C PRO A 60 -7.85 -8.43 -18.95
N TYR A 61 -9.13 -8.04 -19.00
CA TYR A 61 -9.60 -6.90 -19.81
C TYR A 61 -9.17 -5.53 -19.25
N TYR A 62 -9.43 -5.27 -17.96
CA TYR A 62 -9.17 -3.96 -17.33
C TYR A 62 -7.85 -3.91 -16.55
N ASP A 63 -7.43 -5.03 -16.01
CA ASP A 63 -6.39 -5.08 -15.01
C ASP A 63 -5.01 -5.39 -15.61
N ARG A 64 -4.89 -5.42 -16.95
CA ARG A 64 -3.61 -5.71 -17.63
C ARG A 64 -2.47 -4.79 -17.19
N ASP A 65 -2.76 -3.50 -17.01
CA ASP A 65 -1.76 -2.52 -16.57
C ASP A 65 -1.49 -2.60 -15.06
N VAL A 66 -2.48 -3.07 -14.28
CA VAL A 66 -2.44 -3.21 -12.82
C VAL A 66 -1.74 -4.51 -12.40
N GLU A 67 -1.83 -5.56 -13.21
CA GLU A 67 -1.23 -6.87 -12.97
C GLU A 67 0.19 -7.00 -13.50
N MET A 68 0.66 -6.01 -14.27
CA MET A 68 2.08 -5.88 -14.58
C MET A 68 2.90 -5.93 -13.29
N GLN A 69 4.00 -6.69 -13.34
CA GLN A 69 4.77 -7.16 -12.20
C GLN A 69 4.83 -6.17 -11.03
N ALA A 70 5.11 -4.89 -11.23
CA ALA A 70 5.36 -3.98 -10.10
C ALA A 70 4.14 -3.47 -9.28
N ARG A 71 2.88 -3.74 -9.66
CA ARG A 71 1.74 -2.95 -9.13
C ARG A 71 0.79 -3.67 -8.18
N TYR A 72 0.45 -4.93 -8.45
CA TYR A 72 -0.57 -5.65 -7.66
C TYR A 72 -0.25 -7.15 -7.55
N SER A 73 -0.41 -7.70 -6.35
CA SER A 73 -0.28 -9.13 -6.07
C SER A 73 -1.30 -9.53 -4.99
N GLU A 74 -2.03 -10.62 -5.26
CA GLU A 74 -3.03 -11.16 -4.34
C GLU A 74 -2.37 -11.77 -3.10
N SER A 75 -1.17 -12.36 -3.25
CA SER A 75 -0.40 -12.89 -2.12
C SER A 75 -0.08 -11.83 -1.06
N PHE A 76 0.18 -10.58 -1.47
CA PHE A 76 0.44 -9.47 -0.54
C PHE A 76 -0.82 -8.96 0.17
N GLN A 77 -2.04 -9.24 -0.32
CA GLN A 77 -3.28 -8.82 0.34
C GLN A 77 -3.56 -9.59 1.63
N TYR A 78 -3.19 -10.88 1.68
CA TYR A 78 -3.31 -11.65 2.92
C TYR A 78 -2.34 -11.15 3.99
N ALA A 79 -1.14 -10.74 3.59
CA ALA A 79 -0.24 -10.01 4.47
C ALA A 79 -0.78 -8.63 4.86
N SER A 80 -1.47 -7.92 3.94
CA SER A 80 -1.85 -6.52 4.15
C SER A 80 -2.86 -6.31 5.26
N ARG A 81 -3.86 -7.18 5.46
CA ARG A 81 -4.84 -7.01 6.55
C ARG A 81 -4.23 -7.15 7.94
N ALA A 82 -3.44 -8.20 8.16
CA ALA A 82 -2.71 -8.39 9.42
C ALA A 82 -1.60 -7.33 9.60
N ARG A 83 -0.96 -6.90 8.51
CA ARG A 83 0.05 -5.84 8.49
C ARG A 83 -0.55 -4.47 8.81
N LEU A 84 -1.73 -4.15 8.29
CA LEU A 84 -2.46 -2.92 8.61
C LEU A 84 -2.89 -2.93 10.08
N GLY A 85 -3.40 -4.06 10.58
CA GLY A 85 -3.73 -4.22 12.00
C GLY A 85 -2.54 -3.97 12.92
N SER A 86 -1.39 -4.59 12.62
CA SER A 86 -0.15 -4.38 13.40
C SER A 86 0.41 -2.96 13.28
N GLN A 87 0.30 -2.31 12.11
CA GLN A 87 0.67 -0.90 11.93
C GLN A 87 -0.22 0.04 12.76
N LEU A 88 -1.53 -0.21 12.80
CA LEU A 88 -2.45 0.59 13.61
C LEU A 88 -2.19 0.40 15.12
N ILE A 89 -1.94 -0.83 15.55
CA ILE A 89 -1.56 -1.13 16.94
C ILE A 89 -0.27 -0.39 17.31
N PHE A 90 0.74 -0.40 16.43
CA PHE A 90 1.98 0.35 16.64
C PHE A 90 1.72 1.86 16.82
N VAL A 91 0.88 2.45 15.97
CA VAL A 91 0.52 3.88 16.08
C VAL A 91 -0.21 4.17 17.39
N VAL A 92 -1.14 3.32 17.80
CA VAL A 92 -1.88 3.46 19.07
C VAL A 92 -0.93 3.37 20.27
N ILE A 93 0.00 2.41 20.27
CA ILE A 93 0.99 2.26 21.33
C ILE A 93 1.90 3.50 21.39
N MET A 94 2.35 4.01 20.24
CA MET A 94 3.19 5.21 20.19
C MET A 94 2.47 6.45 20.73
N ILE A 95 1.24 6.69 20.30
CA ILE A 95 0.44 7.81 20.80
C ILE A 95 0.18 7.65 22.30
N GLY A 96 -0.20 6.44 22.74
CA GLY A 96 -0.40 6.12 24.16
C GLY A 96 0.85 6.37 25.00
N PHE A 97 2.02 5.98 24.50
CA PHE A 97 3.30 6.22 25.17
C PHE A 97 3.63 7.71 25.28
N LEU A 98 3.38 8.51 24.23
CA LEU A 98 3.60 9.96 24.28
C LEU A 98 2.69 10.65 25.29
N ILE A 99 1.40 10.27 25.34
CA ILE A 99 0.44 10.80 26.33
C ILE A 99 0.84 10.41 27.75
N LEU A 100 1.24 9.15 27.95
CA LEU A 100 1.69 8.67 29.25
C LEU A 100 2.95 9.41 29.72
N ASN A 101 3.90 9.66 28.81
CA ASN A 101 5.13 10.39 29.12
C ASN A 101 4.82 11.84 29.56
N ASP A 102 3.93 12.55 28.85
CA ASP A 102 3.51 13.89 29.25
C ASP A 102 2.75 13.87 30.60
N HIS A 103 1.89 12.87 30.84
CA HIS A 103 1.18 12.72 32.12
C HIS A 103 2.10 12.42 33.31
N LEU A 104 3.14 11.60 33.11
CA LEU A 104 4.15 11.31 34.13
C LEU A 104 5.09 12.50 34.38
N GLY A 105 5.00 13.57 33.59
CA GLY A 105 5.71 14.82 33.83
C GLY A 105 7.23 14.72 33.71
N GLN A 106 7.75 13.68 33.04
CA GLN A 106 9.19 13.51 32.81
C GLN A 106 9.68 14.45 31.69
N ARG A 107 9.52 15.74 31.91
CA ARG A 107 10.08 16.75 31.05
C ARG A 107 11.56 16.90 31.40
N ASN A 108 12.40 16.43 30.48
CA ASN A 108 13.85 16.60 30.56
C ASN A 108 14.16 18.09 30.33
N TYR A 109 14.25 18.87 31.41
CA TYR A 109 14.78 20.23 31.35
C TYR A 109 16.27 20.19 31.60
N PHE A 110 17.04 20.90 30.79
CA PHE A 110 18.42 21.20 31.17
C PHE A 110 18.39 22.10 32.42
N PRO A 111 19.24 21.85 33.43
CA PRO A 111 19.32 22.67 34.64
C PRO A 111 20.00 24.00 34.33
N MET A 112 19.33 24.84 33.55
CA MET A 112 19.78 26.15 33.11
C MET A 112 18.75 27.21 33.52
N MET A 113 19.25 28.41 33.78
CA MET A 113 18.38 29.56 34.02
C MET A 113 17.55 29.88 32.76
N PRO A 114 16.33 30.43 32.92
CA PRO A 114 15.54 30.88 31.79
C PRO A 114 16.28 31.95 30.98
N LYS A 115 16.04 31.99 29.67
CA LYS A 115 16.67 32.96 28.79
C LYS A 115 16.30 34.38 29.23
N GLN A 116 17.31 35.14 29.66
CA GLN A 116 17.16 36.55 30.01
C GLN A 116 16.86 37.38 28.76
N LYS A 117 15.81 38.21 28.81
CA LYS A 117 15.41 39.12 27.72
C LYS A 117 15.58 40.59 28.17
N PRO A 118 16.06 41.50 27.31
CA PRO A 118 16.26 42.91 27.67
C PRO A 118 14.95 43.71 27.81
N TYR A 119 13.88 43.26 27.15
CA TYR A 119 12.57 43.89 27.16
C TYR A 119 11.48 42.83 27.34
N ASP A 120 10.39 43.23 27.97
CA ASP A 120 9.17 42.45 28.11
C ASP A 120 8.36 42.44 26.82
N GLU A 121 7.35 41.57 26.74
CA GLU A 121 6.43 41.50 25.59
C GLU A 121 5.69 42.83 25.34
N SER A 122 5.54 43.64 26.38
CA SER A 122 4.97 45.01 26.32
C SER A 122 5.99 46.11 26.00
N GLY A 123 7.25 45.77 25.68
CA GLY A 123 8.31 46.73 25.34
C GLY A 123 8.94 47.45 26.54
N LYS A 124 8.58 47.10 27.78
CA LYS A 124 9.19 47.65 28.99
C LYS A 124 10.55 46.98 29.25
N LYS A 125 11.58 47.76 29.58
CA LYS A 125 12.92 47.22 29.88
C LYS A 125 12.89 46.35 31.14
N ILE A 126 13.41 45.12 31.03
CA ILE A 126 13.59 44.20 32.16
C ILE A 126 15.04 44.29 32.63
N VAL A 127 15.24 44.40 33.95
CA VAL A 127 16.57 44.41 34.56
C VAL A 127 16.98 42.97 34.84
N ASN A 128 18.04 42.50 34.17
CA ASN A 128 18.63 41.19 34.40
C ASN A 128 19.96 41.35 35.15
N TYR A 129 20.14 40.60 36.23
CA TYR A 129 21.38 40.60 37.00
C TYR A 129 22.33 39.50 36.50
N SER A 130 23.62 39.81 36.40
CA SER A 130 24.66 38.82 36.11
C SER A 130 24.94 38.02 37.38
N MET A 131 24.70 36.71 37.34
CA MET A 131 25.13 35.80 38.39
C MET A 131 26.60 35.47 38.12
N GLU A 132 27.53 35.99 38.91
CA GLU A 132 28.93 35.59 38.84
C GLU A 132 29.07 34.13 39.29
N SER A 133 29.88 33.33 38.59
CA SER A 133 30.18 31.95 38.96
C SER A 133 31.07 31.94 40.20
N ALA A 134 30.56 31.42 41.31
CA ALA A 134 31.35 31.15 42.51
C ALA A 134 32.37 30.02 42.30
#